data_AF-A0A9E1K8H9-F1
#
_entry.id   AF-A0A9E1K8H9-F1
#
_cell.length_a   1.000
_cell.length_b   1.000
_cell.length_c   1.000
_cell.angle_alpha   90.00
_cell.angle_beta   90.00
_cell.angle_gamma   90.00
#
_symmetry.space_group_name_H-M   'P 1'
#
loop_
_entity.id
_entity.type
_entity.pdbx_description
1 polymer ?
#
loop_
_entity_poly.entity_id
_entity_poly.type
_entity_poly.pdbx_seq_one_letter_code
_entity_poly.pdbx_strand_id
1 'polypeptide(L)' 'MKILLLFPPDWLPSEPYLSLPALTSVLRPAGHKVIQKDINVEMYDMFFSRTFLEHV' A
#
# COMPACT_ATOMS: atom_id res chain seq x y z
N MET A 1 15.45 -6.24 -12.01
CA MET A 1 15.67 -5.26 -10.91
C MET A 1 14.70 -5.50 -9.76
N LYS A 2 15.02 -5.08 -8.53
CA LYS A 2 14.10 -5.09 -7.38
C LYS A 2 13.34 -3.76 -7.33
N ILE A 3 12.01 -3.82 -7.33
CA ILE A 3 11.11 -2.66 -7.40
C ILE A 3 10.17 -2.69 -6.20
N LEU A 4 10.04 -1.56 -5.51
CA LEU A 4 9.00 -1.32 -4.51
C LEU A 4 7.92 -0.44 -5.15
N LEU A 5 6.69 -0.94 -5.17
CA LEU A 5 5.51 -0.15 -5.53
C LEU A 5 4.80 0.24 -4.23
N LEU A 6 4.60 1.54 -4.05
CA LEU A 6 4.02 2.11 -2.84
C LEU A 6 2.68 2.76 -3.18
N PHE A 7 1.64 2.38 -2.44
CA PHE A 7 0.35 3.07 -2.48
C PHE A 7 0.30 4.11 -1.35
N PRO A 8 0.13 5.40 -1.67
CA PRO A 8 0.21 6.47 -0.67
C PRO A 8 -1.11 6.69 0.08
N PRO A 9 -1.06 7.23 1.31
CA PRO A 9 -2.23 7.78 1.99
C PRO A 9 -2.56 9.21 1.51
N ASP A 10 -3.74 9.77 1.79
CA ASP A 10 -4.94 9.09 2.31
C ASP A 10 -5.85 8.71 1.14
N TRP A 11 -6.33 7.47 1.16
CA TRP A 11 -7.28 6.93 0.20
C TRP A 11 -8.47 6.32 0.93
N LEU A 12 -9.66 6.51 0.37
CA LEU A 12 -10.91 6.05 0.96
C LEU A 12 -10.89 4.52 1.16
N PRO A 13 -11.04 3.99 2.40
CA PRO A 13 -10.90 2.55 2.68
C PRO A 13 -11.88 1.65 1.91
N SER A 14 -13.02 2.21 1.49
CA SER A 14 -14.03 1.47 0.72
C SER A 14 -13.67 1.29 -0.76
N GLU A 15 -12.65 2.00 -1.27
CA GLU A 15 -12.29 1.99 -2.68
C GLU A 15 -11.01 1.16 -2.91
N PRO A 16 -11.09 0.00 -3.59
CA PRO A 16 -9.89 -0.76 -3.93
C PRO A 16 -9.09 -0.04 -5.03
N TYR A 17 -7.78 0.07 -4.86
CA TYR A 17 -6.90 0.55 -5.93
C TYR A 17 -6.38 -0.61 -6.80
N LEU A 18 -6.38 -0.42 -8.12
CA LEU A 18 -5.90 -1.41 -9.07
C LEU A 18 -4.48 -1.12 -9.57
N SER A 19 -3.90 0.02 -9.21
CA SER A 19 -2.60 0.47 -9.72
C SER A 19 -1.46 -0.50 -9.39
N LEU A 20 -1.31 -0.91 -8.13
CA LEU A 20 -0.25 -1.84 -7.72
C LEU A 20 -0.39 -3.25 -8.32
N PRO A 21 -1.57 -3.91 -8.29
CA PRO A 21 -1.72 -5.21 -8.95
C PRO A 21 -1.57 -5.12 -10.47
N ALA A 22 -2.04 -4.05 -11.12
CA ALA A 22 -1.88 -3.86 -12.57
C ALA A 22 -0.41 -3.68 -12.98
N LEU A 23 0.37 -2.85 -12.27
CA LEU A 23 1.80 -2.71 -12.57
C LEU A 23 2.56 -4.01 -12.25
N THR A 24 2.17 -4.72 -11.19
CA THR A 24 2.78 -5.99 -10.82
C THR A 24 2.56 -7.08 -11.87
N SER A 25 1.38 -7.14 -12.49
CA SER A 25 1.06 -8.13 -13.52
C SER A 25 1.90 -7.95 -14.78
N VAL A 26 2.41 -6.75 -15.04
CA VAL A 26 3.31 -6.44 -16.16
C VAL A 26 4.78 -6.63 -15.77
N LEU A 27 5.19 -6.11 -14.61
CA LEU A 27 6.60 -6.06 -14.20
C LEU A 27 7.16 -7.44 -13.80
N ARG A 28 6.35 -8.32 -13.19
CA ARG A 28 6.83 -9.65 -12.80
C ARG A 28 7.16 -10.53 -14.01
N PRO A 29 6.29 -10.68 -15.03
CA PRO A 29 6.65 -11.41 -16.26
C PRO A 29 7.86 -10.84 -17.00
N ALA A 30 8.08 -9.52 -16.90
CA ALA A 30 9.28 -8.87 -17.44
C ALA A 30 10.57 -9.13 -16.63
N GLY A 31 10.54 -10.01 -15.62
CA GLY A 31 11.73 -10.42 -14.85
C GLY A 31 12.08 -9.51 -13.67
N HIS A 32 11.18 -8.59 -13.27
CA HIS A 32 11.41 -7.75 -12.10
C HIS A 32 10.91 -8.42 -10.81
N LYS A 33 11.67 -8.27 -9.73
CA LYS A 33 11.23 -8.63 -8.38
C LYS A 33 10.42 -7.47 -7.81
N VAL A 34 9.09 -7.60 -7.81
CA VAL A 34 8.16 -6.55 -7.36
C VAL A 34 7.65 -6.82 -5.95
N ILE A 35 7.84 -5.85 -5.05
CA ILE A 35 7.25 -5.76 -3.72
C ILE A 35 6.17 -4.69 -3.77
N GLN A 36 4.98 -4.98 -3.25
CA GLN A 36 3.91 -4.00 -3.08
C GLN A 36 3.83 -3.62 -1.60
N LYS A 37 3.61 -2.35 -1.31
CA LYS A 37 3.45 -1.82 0.05
C LYS A 37 2.31 -0.80 0.05
N ASP A 38 1.33 -1.06 0.88
CA ASP A 38 0.16 -0.22 1.04
C ASP A 38 0.30 0.62 2.31
N ILE A 39 0.74 1.86 2.16
CA ILE A 39 0.91 2.75 3.30
C ILE A 39 -0.43 3.33 3.75
N ASN A 40 -1.47 3.27 2.90
CA ASN A 40 -2.80 3.72 3.28
C ASN A 40 -3.38 2.85 4.40
N VAL A 41 -3.31 1.52 4.25
CA VAL A 41 -3.76 0.58 5.30
C VAL A 41 -2.95 0.76 6.58
N GLU A 42 -1.63 0.90 6.49
CA GLU A 42 -0.77 1.12 7.66
C GLU A 42 -1.05 2.43 8.39
N MET A 43 -1.44 3.48 7.65
CA MET A 43 -1.91 4.73 8.25
C MET A 43 -3.18 4.49 9.07
N TYR A 44 -4.17 3.79 8.52
CA TYR A 44 -5.41 3.48 9.25
C TYR A 44 -5.18 2.57 10.45
N ASP A 45 -4.33 1.55 10.33
CA ASP A 45 -3.91 0.70 11.44
C ASP A 45 -3.28 1.53 12.57
N MET A 46 -2.47 2.53 12.22
CA MET A 46 -1.85 3.44 13.17
C MET A 46 -2.86 4.40 13.79
N PHE A 47 -3.71 5.07 12.99
CA PHE A 47 -4.71 6.03 13.46
C PHE A 47 -5.76 5.40 14.38
N PHE A 48 -6.14 4.15 14.11
CA PHE A 48 -7.09 3.41 14.94
C PHE A 48 -6.40 2.55 16.02
N SER A 49 -5.09 2.65 16.18
CA SER A 49 -4.39 2.00 17.28
C SER A 49 -4.77 2.66 18.61
N ARG A 50 -4.84 1.87 19.68
CA ARG A 50 -5.04 2.37 21.05
C ARG A 50 -4.05 3.50 21.38
N THR A 51 -2.77 3.27 21.11
CA THR A 51 -1.70 4.21 21.43
C THR A 51 -1.92 5.57 20.77
N PHE A 52 -2.36 5.58 19.51
CA PHE A 52 -2.66 6.82 18.81
C PHE A 52 -3.90 7.50 19.38
N LEU A 53 -4.97 6.74 19.62
CA LEU A 53 -6.23 7.26 20.17
C LEU A 53 -6.12 7.78 21.61
N GLU A 54 -5.20 7.24 22.41
CA GLU A 54 -4.91 7.74 23.76
C GLU A 54 -4.02 9.00 23.75
N HIS A 55 -3.37 9.30 22.62
CA HIS A 55 -2.50 10.47 22.45
C HIS A 55 -3.24 11.71 21.92
N VAL A 56 -4.32 11.51 21.16
CA VAL A 56 -5.14 12.59 20.55
C VAL A 56 -6.31 13.04 21.40
#